data_AF-A0A453HKK0-F1
#
_entry.id   AF-A0A453HKK0-F1
#
_cell.length_a   1.000
_cell.length_b   1.000
_cell.length_c   1.000
_cell.angle_alpha   90.00
_cell.angle_beta   90.00
_cell.angle_gamma   90.00
#
_symmetry.space_group_name_H-M   'P 1'
#
loop_
_entity.id
_entity.type
_entity.pdbx_description
1 polymer ?
#
loop_
_entity_poly.entity_id
_entity_poly.type
_entity_poly.pdbx_seq_one_letter_code
_entity_poly.pdbx_strand_id
1 'polypeptide(L)'
;NRKQHKVTVKGFVEPQRVLRRVQSTGKRAELWPYVPYTNPYMAPVYDKRAPAGHVRKVEGVMPVSAGQEERLATIFSDDNPNACSVM
;
A
#
# COMPACT_ATOMS: atom_id res chain seq x y z
N ASN A 1 15.98 22.37 -8.58
CA ASN A 1 14.54 22.01 -8.61
C ASN A 1 14.41 20.68 -9.36
N ARG A 2 14.42 19.54 -8.64
CA ARG A 2 14.46 18.19 -9.26
C ARG A 2 13.12 17.95 -9.94
N LYS A 3 13.12 17.47 -11.19
CA LYS A 3 11.88 17.16 -11.94
C LYS A 3 11.09 16.11 -11.15
N GLN A 4 10.08 16.53 -10.40
CA GLN A 4 9.16 15.61 -9.76
C GLN A 4 8.39 14.93 -10.89
N HIS A 5 8.55 13.61 -11.06
CA HIS A 5 7.83 12.81 -12.04
C HIS A 5 6.36 12.64 -11.63
N LYS A 6 5.69 13.75 -11.30
CA LYS A 6 4.35 13.82 -10.75
C LYS A 6 3.50 14.73 -11.60
N VAL A 7 2.35 14.23 -12.02
CA VAL A 7 1.33 14.99 -12.73
C VAL A 7 0.12 15.11 -11.83
N THR A 8 -0.38 16.32 -11.64
CA THR A 8 -1.62 16.58 -10.89
C THR A 8 -2.68 17.06 -11.87
N VAL A 9 -3.77 16.32 -11.98
CA VAL A 9 -4.91 16.67 -12.83
C VAL A 9 -6.05 17.16 -11.92
N LYS A 10 -6.65 18.30 -12.26
CA LYS A 10 -7.81 18.86 -11.54
C LYS A 10 -8.97 19.00 -12.54
N GLY A 11 -10.15 18.53 -12.17
CA GLY A 11 -11.35 18.62 -13.00
C GLY A 11 -12.27 17.40 -12.81
N PHE A 12 -13.42 17.43 -13.49
CA PHE A 12 -14.39 16.33 -13.50
C PHE A 12 -14.01 15.31 -14.58
N VAL A 13 -13.01 14.49 -14.27
CA VAL A 13 -12.52 13.44 -15.17
C VAL A 13 -12.33 12.13 -14.41
N GLU A 14 -12.58 11.03 -15.11
CA GLU A 14 -12.42 9.69 -14.55
C GLU A 14 -10.92 9.33 -14.42
N PRO A 15 -10.44 8.90 -13.22
CA PRO A 15 -9.02 8.61 -12.99
C PRO A 15 -8.43 7.56 -13.94
N GLN A 16 -9.21 6.54 -14.31
CA GLN A 16 -8.78 5.47 -15.21
C GLN A 16 -8.53 5.98 -16.64
N ARG A 17 -9.35 6.93 -17.11
CA ARG A 17 -9.15 7.56 -18.44
C ARG A 17 -7.86 8.38 -18.47
N VAL A 18 -7.59 9.12 -17.39
CA VAL A 18 -6.34 9.88 -17.23
C VAL A 18 -5.14 8.94 -17.26
N LEU A 19 -5.17 7.85 -16.49
CA LEU A 19 -4.10 6.87 -16.43
C LEU A 19 -3.79 6.28 -17.82
N ARG A 20 -4.82 5.83 -18.54
CA ARG A 20 -4.69 5.29 -19.91
C ARG A 20 -4.11 6.33 -20.88
N ARG A 21 -4.56 7.59 -20.78
CA ARG A 21 -4.04 8.67 -21.64
C ARG A 21 -2.57 8.94 -21.34
N VAL A 22 -2.15 8.93 -20.08
CA VAL A 22 -0.72 9.10 -19.75
C VAL A 22 0.09 7.89 -20.24
N GLN A 23 -0.42 6.66 -20.06
CA GLN A 23 0.25 5.45 -20.56
C GLN A 23 0.37 5.42 -22.09
N SER A 24 -0.60 5.98 -22.82
CA SER A 24 -0.52 6.11 -24.28
C SER A 24 0.63 7.01 -24.78
N THR A 25 1.23 7.82 -23.89
CA THR A 25 2.44 8.60 -24.23
C THR A 25 3.72 7.76 -24.19
N GLY A 26 3.62 6.45 -23.94
CA GLY A 26 4.76 5.53 -23.84
C GLY A 26 5.48 5.61 -22.48
N LYS A 27 4.96 6.38 -21.53
CA LYS A 27 5.53 6.52 -20.19
C LYS A 27 4.83 5.57 -19.21
N ARG A 28 5.61 4.97 -18.32
CA ARG A 28 5.07 4.25 -17.17
C ARG A 28 4.46 5.25 -16.19
N ALA A 29 3.17 5.11 -15.92
CA ALA A 29 2.43 5.94 -15.01
C ALA A 29 1.56 5.09 -14.10
N GLU A 30 1.52 5.49 -12.83
CA GLU A 30 0.78 4.85 -11.76
C GLU A 30 -0.03 5.92 -11.03
N LEU A 31 -1.15 5.53 -10.43
CA LEU A 31 -1.92 6.42 -9.58
C LEU A 31 -1.15 6.68 -8.30
N TRP A 32 -1.09 7.94 -7.88
CA TRP A 32 -0.45 8.36 -6.64
C TRP A 32 -1.44 9.24 -5.88
N PRO A 33 -1.68 9.05 -4.56
CA PRO A 33 -1.04 8.09 -3.65
C PRO A 33 -1.77 6.73 -3.55
N TYR A 34 -2.66 6.40 -4.51
CA TYR A 34 -3.56 5.24 -4.41
C TYR A 34 -2.98 4.00 -5.10
N VAL A 35 -2.97 2.87 -4.39
CA VAL A 35 -2.51 1.55 -4.87
C VAL A 35 -3.68 0.56 -4.97
N PRO A 36 -3.62 -0.44 -5.86
CA PRO A 36 -4.65 -1.47 -5.93
C PRO A 36 -4.74 -2.23 -4.61
N TYR A 37 -5.95 -2.56 -4.19
CA TYR A 37 -6.20 -3.35 -2.98
C TYR A 37 -5.88 -4.82 -3.27
N THR A 38 -4.72 -5.29 -2.80
CA THR A 38 -4.25 -6.67 -3.01
C THR A 38 -4.42 -7.54 -1.78
N ASN A 39 -4.47 -6.98 -0.57
CA ASN A 39 -4.33 -7.78 0.64
C ASN A 39 -5.50 -7.55 1.63
N PRO A 40 -6.30 -8.57 1.96
CA PRO A 40 -7.42 -8.46 2.91
C PRO A 40 -6.98 -8.21 4.36
N TYR A 41 -5.71 -8.48 4.69
CA TYR A 41 -5.16 -8.34 6.05
C TYR A 41 -4.52 -6.98 6.34
N MET A 42 -4.41 -6.08 5.34
CA MET A 42 -4.01 -4.70 5.60
C MET A 42 -5.25 -3.86 5.89
N ALA A 43 -5.28 -3.18 7.03
CA ALA A 43 -6.31 -2.19 7.33
C ALA A 43 -6.33 -1.13 6.20
N PRO A 44 -7.38 -1.10 5.35
CA PRO A 44 -7.43 -0.13 4.29
C PRO A 44 -7.66 1.24 4.92
N VAL A 45 -6.75 2.19 4.70
CA VAL A 45 -7.04 3.61 4.96
C VAL A 45 -7.99 4.06 3.87
N TYR A 46 -9.28 3.89 4.15
CA TYR A 46 -10.36 4.22 3.24
C TYR A 46 -10.42 5.74 3.05
N ASP A 47 -10.17 6.18 1.83
CA ASP A 47 -10.29 7.58 1.43
C ASP A 47 -11.47 7.67 0.46
N LYS A 48 -12.46 8.53 0.76
CA LYS A 48 -13.65 8.72 -0.09
C LYS A 48 -13.30 9.21 -1.51
N ARG A 49 -12.08 9.74 -1.69
CA ARG A 49 -11.55 10.20 -2.98
C ARG A 49 -10.82 9.11 -3.76
N ALA A 50 -10.61 7.94 -3.17
CA ALA A 50 -9.94 6.85 -3.83
C ALA A 50 -10.82 6.28 -4.96
N PRO A 51 -10.24 5.96 -6.12
CA PRO A 51 -10.92 5.18 -7.15
C PRO A 51 -11.37 3.81 -6.61
N ALA A 52 -12.42 3.23 -7.18
CA ALA A 52 -12.88 1.89 -6.81
C ALA A 52 -11.72 0.87 -6.89
N GLY A 53 -11.63 -0.02 -5.90
CA GLY A 53 -10.58 -1.03 -5.79
C GLY A 53 -9.18 -0.50 -5.43
N HIS A 54 -9.04 0.79 -5.11
CA HIS A 54 -7.77 1.37 -4.67
C HIS A 54 -7.85 1.86 -3.23
N VAL A 55 -6.73 1.73 -2.51
CA VAL A 55 -6.54 2.23 -1.15
C VAL A 55 -5.38 3.20 -1.11
N ARG A 56 -5.39 4.14 -0.17
CA ARG A 56 -4.30 5.10 -0.02
C ARG A 56 -3.06 4.39 0.51
N LYS A 57 -1.92 4.58 -0.15
CA LYS A 57 -0.63 4.05 0.30
C LYS A 57 -0.27 4.68 1.65
N VAL A 58 -0.07 3.84 2.67
CA VAL A 58 0.40 4.24 3.99
C VAL A 58 1.85 3.79 4.10
N GLU A 59 2.78 4.73 4.24
CA GLU A 59 4.22 4.42 4.38
C GLU A 59 4.60 3.96 5.81
N GLY A 60 3.65 3.43 6.58
CA GLY A 60 3.85 3.05 7.99
C GLY A 60 3.34 1.67 8.38
N VAL A 61 2.72 0.92 7.45
CA VAL A 61 2.32 -0.47 7.72
C VAL A 61 3.22 -1.35 6.87
N MET A 62 4.32 -1.83 7.48
CA MET A 62 5.07 -2.92 6.88
C MET A 62 4.09 -4.07 6.69
N PRO A 63 3.97 -4.66 5.48
CA PRO A 63 3.25 -5.91 5.35
C PRO A 63 3.97 -6.87 6.29
N VAL A 64 3.28 -7.37 7.31
CA VAL A 64 3.79 -8.45 8.15
C VAL A 64 4.07 -9.57 7.15
N SER A 65 5.35 -9.84 6.87
CA SER A 65 5.69 -10.91 5.95
C SER A 65 5.18 -12.21 6.56
N ALA A 66 4.63 -13.11 5.74
CA ALA A 66 4.29 -14.46 6.20
C ALA A 66 5.56 -15.07 6.83
N GLY A 67 5.57 -15.19 8.16
CA GLY A 67 6.74 -15.56 8.97
C GLY A 67 7.10 -14.56 10.09
N GLN A 68 6.81 -13.26 9.94
CA GLN A 68 6.88 -12.32 11.06
C GLN A 68 5.72 -12.51 12.05
N GLU A 69 4.54 -12.91 11.56
CA GLU A 69 3.38 -13.24 12.39
C GLU A 69 3.65 -14.47 13.26
N GLU A 70 4.26 -15.52 12.71
CA GLU A 70 4.68 -16.71 13.47
C GLU A 70 5.73 -16.37 14.52
N ARG A 71 6.72 -15.52 14.18
CA ARG A 71 7.70 -15.03 15.15
C ARG A 71 7.06 -14.23 16.27
N LEU A 72 6.15 -13.31 15.95
CA LEU A 72 5.45 -12.50 16.95
C LEU A 72 4.52 -13.36 17.84
N ALA A 73 3.85 -14.35 17.25
CA ALA A 73 2.99 -15.29 17.96
C ALA A 73 3.80 -16.22 18.89
N THR A 74 5.05 -16.55 18.53
CA THR A 74 5.90 -17.46 19.30
C THR A 74 6.72 -16.79 20.40
N ILE A 75 6.80 -15.45 20.45
CA ILE A 75 7.50 -14.71 21.52
C ILE A 75 6.86 -14.94 22.90
N PHE A 76 5.55 -15.24 22.95
CA PHE A 76 4.83 -15.50 24.20
C PHE A 76 4.47 -16.99 24.39
N SER A 77 5.08 -17.88 23.63
CA SER A 77 4.78 -19.31 23.67
C SER A 77 5.55 -19.98 24.81
N ASP A 78 4.83 -20.39 25.85
CA ASP A 78 5.39 -21.05 27.06
C ASP A 78 6.02 -22.42 26.74
N ASP A 79 5.58 -23.07 25.65
CA ASP A 79 6.11 -24.34 25.12
C ASP A 79 7.43 -24.18 24.33
N ASN A 80 7.88 -22.95 24.02
CA ASN A 80 9.13 -22.73 23.29
C ASN A 80 10.25 -22.34 24.27
N PRO A 81 11.16 -23.27 24.64
CA PRO A 81 12.24 -23.01 25.60
C PRO A 81 13.23 -21.94 25.12
N ASN A 82 13.20 -21.57 23.85
CA ASN A 82 14.03 -20.50 23.27
C ASN A 82 13.31 -19.13 23.20
N ALA A 83 12.03 -19.03 23.59
CA ALA A 83 11.24 -17.79 23.50
C ALA A 83 11.32 -16.90 24.75
N CYS A 84 11.68 -17.44 25.92
CA CYS A 84 11.87 -16.67 27.15
C CYS A 84 13.16 -15.84 27.10
N SER A 85 13.11 -14.70 26.40
CA SER A 85 14.22 -13.73 26.33
C SER A 85 13.86 -12.31 26.76
N VAL A 86 12.64 -12.08 27.28
CA VAL A 86 12.24 -10.80 27.87
C VAL A 86 12.06 -10.97 29.38
N MET A 87 13.13 -10.71 30.13
CA MET A 87 13.11 -10.35 31.55
C MET A 87 13.50 -8.89 31.68
#